data_AF-A0A2W6MVG3-F1
#
_entry.id   AF-A0A2W6MVG3-F1
#
_cell.length_a   1.000
_cell.length_b   1.000
_cell.length_c   1.000
_cell.angle_alpha   90.00
_cell.angle_beta   90.00
_cell.angle_gamma   90.00
#
_symmetry.space_group_name_H-M   'P 1'
#
loop_
_entity.id
_entity.type
_entity.pdbx_description
1 polymer ?
#
loop_
_entity_poly.entity_id
_entity_poly.type
_entity_poly.pdbx_seq_one_letter_code
_entity_poly.pdbx_strand_id
1 'polypeptide(L)'
;MIWEYVYNTEFVAFKDCYLSGCGGYCCDISKDFSIISSITLPLLEEEYNYYRQKGGIQNINDFKKEEFILQNGKKFTLYYLICNCKGLCNPHSMRPLICRIYPFIPKVSFKGECEGFLYASLFDVIYNDLNHPCTLARENKEEIFTTLQEKLKPLLLKPKLIFAFKTIEILYTHLLSRLNLNEDLSKCNKRLEFLLLSRKAWKSEAFKHEISQAYEEIAKNFGDFL
;
A
#
# COMPACT_ATOMS: atom_id res chain seq x y z
N MET A 1 -10.38 0.69 -19.46
CA MET A 1 -9.00 1.08 -19.02
C MET A 1 -8.64 0.34 -17.72
N ILE A 2 -7.36 0.16 -17.34
CA ILE A 2 -7.01 -0.63 -16.11
C ILE A 2 -7.60 0.00 -14.83
N TRP A 3 -7.61 1.33 -14.71
CA TRP A 3 -8.17 2.01 -13.55
C TRP A 3 -9.68 1.94 -13.46
N GLU A 4 -10.36 1.85 -14.61
CA GLU A 4 -11.78 1.56 -14.64
C GLU A 4 -12.10 0.17 -14.10
N TYR A 5 -11.30 -0.84 -14.48
CA TYR A 5 -11.38 -2.18 -13.87
C TYR A 5 -11.18 -2.10 -12.35
N VAL A 6 -10.13 -1.41 -11.88
CA VAL A 6 -9.84 -1.26 -10.46
C VAL A 6 -11.02 -0.63 -9.70
N TYR A 7 -11.60 0.45 -10.23
CA TYR A 7 -12.64 1.20 -9.52
C TYR A 7 -14.01 0.50 -9.55
N ASN A 8 -14.23 -0.39 -10.53
CA ASN A 8 -15.43 -1.22 -10.63
C ASN A 8 -15.28 -2.61 -9.99
N THR A 9 -14.11 -2.94 -9.46
CA THR A 9 -13.84 -4.23 -8.82
C THR A 9 -13.84 -4.10 -7.31
N GLU A 10 -14.60 -4.95 -6.64
CA GLU A 10 -14.47 -5.20 -5.20
C GLU A 10 -13.42 -6.30 -4.99
N PHE A 11 -12.21 -5.92 -4.60
CA PHE A 11 -11.12 -6.87 -4.36
C PHE A 11 -11.34 -7.66 -3.08
N VAL A 12 -11.67 -6.96 -1.99
CA VAL A 12 -12.06 -7.54 -0.70
C VAL A 12 -13.52 -7.16 -0.42
N ALA A 13 -14.42 -8.15 -0.54
CA ALA A 13 -15.86 -7.95 -0.51
C ALA A 13 -16.46 -8.49 0.80
N PHE A 14 -16.21 -7.77 1.89
CA PHE A 14 -16.83 -8.04 3.18
C PHE A 14 -17.71 -6.85 3.55
N LYS A 15 -19.01 -7.13 3.73
CA LYS A 15 -19.97 -6.10 4.10
C LYS A 15 -19.52 -5.44 5.41
N ASP A 16 -19.50 -4.11 5.41
CA ASP A 16 -19.15 -3.29 6.57
C ASP A 16 -17.77 -3.61 7.17
N CYS A 17 -16.81 -4.12 6.38
CA CYS A 17 -15.51 -4.59 6.90
C CYS A 17 -14.75 -3.56 7.74
N TYR A 18 -14.87 -2.28 7.40
CA TYR A 18 -14.25 -1.19 8.14
C TYR A 18 -14.94 -0.93 9.49
N LEU A 19 -16.18 -1.37 9.71
CA LEU A 19 -16.90 -1.29 10.98
C LEU A 19 -16.79 -2.60 11.77
N SER A 20 -17.20 -3.71 11.17
CA SER A 20 -17.40 -4.99 11.85
C SER A 20 -16.13 -5.84 11.93
N GLY A 21 -15.28 -5.79 10.91
CA GLY A 21 -14.07 -6.62 10.84
C GLY A 21 -12.84 -5.95 11.44
N CYS A 22 -12.58 -4.69 11.10
CA CYS A 22 -11.40 -3.98 11.59
C CYS A 22 -11.68 -2.97 12.71
N GLY A 23 -12.95 -2.73 13.09
CA GLY A 23 -13.28 -1.73 14.12
C GLY A 23 -12.79 -0.32 13.80
N GLY A 24 -12.71 0.02 12.51
CA GLY A 24 -12.19 1.28 11.98
C GLY A 24 -10.67 1.35 11.87
N TYR A 25 -9.92 0.38 12.40
CA TYR A 25 -8.45 0.42 12.53
C TYR A 25 -7.73 0.85 11.26
N CYS A 26 -8.05 0.23 10.13
CA CYS A 26 -7.41 0.50 8.83
C CYS A 26 -7.58 1.95 8.35
N CYS A 27 -8.52 2.69 8.94
CA CYS A 27 -8.81 4.09 8.65
C CYS A 27 -8.58 5.03 9.85
N ASP A 28 -8.28 4.49 11.03
CA ASP A 28 -8.07 5.25 12.27
C ASP A 28 -6.95 4.63 13.11
N ILE A 29 -5.72 5.00 12.77
CA ILE A 29 -4.49 4.52 13.42
C ILE A 29 -4.13 5.32 14.69
N SER A 30 -4.91 6.35 15.05
CA SER A 30 -4.57 7.23 16.17
C SER A 30 -4.61 6.54 17.54
N LYS A 31 -5.11 5.29 17.59
CA LYS A 31 -5.07 4.44 18.80
C LYS A 31 -3.68 3.88 19.07
N ASP A 32 -2.90 3.63 18.02
CA ASP A 32 -1.59 2.99 18.09
C ASP A 32 -0.43 3.98 17.86
N PHE A 33 -0.72 5.12 17.25
CA PHE A 33 0.26 6.14 16.84
C PHE A 33 -0.10 7.50 17.46
N SER A 34 0.91 8.18 18.01
CA SER A 34 0.72 9.37 18.86
C SER A 34 0.82 10.70 18.10
N ILE A 35 1.51 10.71 16.96
CA ILE A 35 1.79 11.86 16.12
C ILE A 35 1.03 11.73 14.79
N ILE A 36 1.03 10.54 14.19
CA ILE A 36 0.36 10.29 12.93
C ILE A 36 -1.14 10.05 13.20
N SER A 37 -1.97 11.01 12.81
CA SER A 37 -3.42 10.98 13.00
C SER A 37 -4.22 10.80 11.70
N SER A 38 -3.54 10.85 10.54
CA SER A 38 -4.15 10.74 9.21
C SER A 38 -3.51 9.61 8.42
N ILE A 39 -4.32 8.94 7.60
CA ILE A 39 -3.82 7.93 6.67
C ILE A 39 -3.34 8.62 5.39
N THR A 40 -2.12 8.29 4.96
CA THR A 40 -1.62 8.74 3.66
C THR A 40 -1.82 7.63 2.63
N LEU A 41 -2.56 7.91 1.56
CA LEU A 41 -2.87 6.95 0.50
C LEU A 41 -2.00 7.23 -0.73
N PRO A 42 -1.00 6.39 -1.05
CA PRO A 42 -0.22 6.53 -2.27
C PRO A 42 -1.03 6.10 -3.49
N LEU A 43 -1.06 6.95 -4.51
CA LEU A 43 -1.62 6.68 -5.83
C LEU A 43 -0.52 6.82 -6.87
N LEU A 44 -0.55 5.93 -7.87
CA LEU A 44 0.18 6.14 -9.12
C LEU A 44 -0.42 7.35 -9.85
N GLU A 45 0.37 8.04 -10.66
CA GLU A 45 -0.08 9.22 -11.40
C GLU A 45 -1.33 8.96 -12.24
N GLU A 46 -1.38 7.84 -12.94
CA GLU A 46 -2.53 7.45 -13.76
C GLU A 46 -3.76 7.14 -12.92
N GLU A 47 -3.57 6.57 -11.72
CA GLU A 47 -4.66 6.36 -10.77
C GLU A 47 -5.19 7.68 -10.23
N TYR A 48 -4.29 8.60 -9.85
CA TYR A 48 -4.65 9.93 -9.36
C TYR A 48 -5.45 10.70 -10.41
N ASN A 49 -5.01 10.67 -11.67
CA ASN A 49 -5.72 11.32 -12.76
C ASN A 49 -7.12 10.74 -12.95
N TYR A 50 -7.25 9.41 -12.93
CA TYR A 50 -8.55 8.73 -13.00
C TYR A 50 -9.44 9.07 -11.80
N TYR A 51 -8.89 9.03 -10.58
CA TYR A 51 -9.56 9.38 -9.34
C TYR A 51 -10.14 10.79 -9.39
N ARG A 52 -9.34 11.78 -9.83
CA ARG A 52 -9.76 13.18 -9.98
C ARG A 52 -10.82 13.35 -11.06
N GLN A 53 -10.66 12.69 -12.20
CA GLN A 53 -11.64 12.74 -13.29
C GLN A 53 -13.02 12.24 -12.86
N LYS A 54 -13.08 11.25 -11.97
CA LYS A 54 -14.33 10.68 -11.44
C LYS A 54 -14.88 11.42 -10.21
N GLY A 55 -14.27 12.55 -9.82
CA GLY A 55 -14.71 13.40 -8.71
C GLY A 55 -14.12 13.04 -7.33
N GLY A 56 -13.46 11.89 -7.20
CA GLY A 56 -12.82 11.43 -5.97
C GLY A 56 -13.78 11.21 -4.79
N ILE A 57 -13.21 10.96 -3.61
CA ILE A 57 -13.92 10.99 -2.33
C ILE A 57 -14.10 12.46 -1.92
N GLN A 58 -15.32 12.81 -1.52
CA GLN A 58 -15.67 14.11 -0.97
C GLN A 58 -14.80 14.43 0.24
N ASN A 59 -14.40 15.70 0.37
CA ASN A 59 -13.59 16.22 1.46
C ASN A 59 -12.14 15.70 1.54
N ILE A 60 -11.68 14.92 0.55
CA ILE A 60 -10.25 14.66 0.34
C ILE A 60 -9.74 15.62 -0.73
N ASN A 61 -9.34 16.81 -0.28
CA ASN A 61 -8.81 17.87 -1.14
C ASN A 61 -7.27 17.97 -1.07
N ASP A 62 -6.69 17.51 0.02
CA ASP A 62 -5.25 17.60 0.25
C ASP A 62 -4.51 16.44 -0.40
N PHE A 63 -3.57 16.80 -1.27
CA PHE A 63 -2.64 15.85 -1.85
C PHE A 63 -1.21 16.41 -1.83
N LYS A 64 -0.25 15.50 -1.76
CA LYS A 64 1.16 15.80 -1.97
C LYS A 64 1.67 15.02 -3.17
N LYS A 65 2.23 15.71 -4.15
CA LYS A 65 3.01 15.07 -5.22
C LYS A 65 4.44 14.84 -4.73
N GLU A 66 4.99 13.66 -4.99
CA GLU A 66 6.38 13.34 -4.72
C GLU A 66 6.98 12.65 -5.93
N GLU A 67 8.16 13.10 -6.34
CA GLU A 67 8.88 12.58 -7.49
C GLU A 67 10.16 11.91 -6.97
N PHE A 68 10.34 10.65 -7.35
CA PHE A 68 11.51 9.85 -7.04
C PHE A 68 12.33 9.71 -8.30
N ILE A 69 13.61 10.08 -8.23
CA ILE A 69 14.57 9.89 -9.31
C ILE A 69 15.39 8.64 -8.97
N LEU A 70 15.28 7.63 -9.83
CA LEU A 70 16.06 6.40 -9.76
C LEU A 70 17.52 6.67 -10.16
N GLN A 71 18.44 5.78 -9.80
CA GLN A 71 19.88 5.96 -10.07
C GLN A 71 20.19 6.02 -11.58
N ASN A 72 19.35 5.40 -12.40
CA ASN A 72 19.41 5.46 -13.87
C ASN A 72 18.74 6.72 -14.46
N GLY A 73 18.33 7.69 -13.63
CA GLY A 73 17.68 8.94 -14.04
C GLY A 73 16.18 8.83 -14.31
N LYS A 74 15.59 7.63 -14.23
CA LYS A 74 14.15 7.42 -14.42
C LYS A 74 13.33 8.05 -13.31
N LYS A 75 12.13 8.51 -13.66
CA LYS A 75 11.26 9.25 -12.75
C LYS A 75 10.04 8.41 -12.39
N PHE A 76 9.83 8.24 -11.09
CA PHE A 76 8.65 7.60 -10.54
C PHE A 76 7.87 8.61 -9.69
N THR A 77 6.61 8.86 -10.04
CA THR A 77 5.78 9.88 -9.40
C THR A 77 4.67 9.23 -8.59
N LEU A 78 4.52 9.67 -7.34
CA LEU A 78 3.41 9.30 -6.46
C LEU A 78 2.61 10.53 -6.06
N TYR A 79 1.30 10.35 -5.96
CA TYR A 79 0.39 11.31 -5.37
C TYR A 79 -0.13 10.73 -4.06
N TYR A 80 0.07 11.46 -2.97
CA TYR A 80 -0.33 11.04 -1.64
C TYR A 80 -1.59 11.81 -1.23
N LEU A 81 -2.73 11.12 -1.13
CA LEU A 81 -3.94 11.70 -0.56
C LEU A 81 -3.88 11.63 0.97
N ILE A 82 -4.25 12.71 1.64
CA ILE A 82 -4.38 12.71 3.11
C ILE A 82 -5.83 12.38 3.45
N CYS A 83 -6.06 11.20 3.99
CA CYS A 83 -7.39 10.69 4.32
C CYS A 83 -7.66 10.75 5.83
N ASN A 84 -8.75 11.44 6.17
CA ASN A 84 -9.30 11.54 7.53
C ASN A 84 -10.74 11.01 7.62
N CYS A 85 -11.18 10.24 6.62
CA CYS A 85 -12.56 9.80 6.53
C CYS A 85 -12.94 8.74 7.58
N LYS A 86 -11.97 8.08 8.24
CA LYS A 86 -12.22 7.06 9.28
C LYS A 86 -13.22 5.97 8.85
N GLY A 87 -13.14 5.55 7.59
CA GLY A 87 -14.04 4.56 6.97
C GLY A 87 -15.31 5.13 6.36
N LEU A 88 -15.66 6.39 6.63
CA LEU A 88 -16.84 7.09 6.12
C LEU A 88 -16.58 7.77 4.76
N CYS A 89 -15.85 7.10 3.88
CA CYS A 89 -15.53 7.63 2.55
C CYS A 89 -16.82 7.78 1.71
N ASN A 90 -17.09 8.96 1.17
CA ASN A 90 -18.24 9.23 0.31
C ASN A 90 -17.83 9.85 -1.03
N PRO A 91 -18.14 9.25 -2.19
CA PRO A 91 -18.70 7.90 -2.35
C PRO A 91 -17.66 6.83 -1.99
N HIS A 92 -18.11 5.74 -1.36
CA HIS A 92 -17.23 4.63 -0.96
C HIS A 92 -16.58 3.91 -2.16
N SER A 93 -17.23 4.00 -3.33
CA SER A 93 -16.73 3.48 -4.61
C SER A 93 -15.55 4.27 -5.19
N MET A 94 -15.11 5.36 -4.55
CA MET A 94 -13.93 6.13 -5.00
C MET A 94 -12.67 5.85 -4.17
N ARG A 95 -12.67 4.81 -3.33
CA ARG A 95 -11.46 4.38 -2.62
C ARG A 95 -10.34 4.00 -3.59
N PRO A 96 -9.09 4.45 -3.37
CA PRO A 96 -7.92 4.04 -4.14
C PRO A 96 -7.62 2.54 -4.04
N LEU A 97 -6.80 2.02 -4.95
CA LEU A 97 -6.39 0.63 -5.04
C LEU A 97 -5.90 0.09 -3.69
N ILE A 98 -5.04 0.83 -2.99
CA ILE A 98 -4.46 0.40 -1.70
C ILE A 98 -5.54 0.13 -0.64
N CYS A 99 -6.62 0.91 -0.63
CA CYS A 99 -7.75 0.69 0.28
C CYS A 99 -8.64 -0.47 -0.15
N ARG A 100 -8.66 -0.82 -1.44
CA ARG A 100 -9.49 -1.91 -1.97
C ARG A 100 -8.90 -3.28 -1.72
N ILE A 101 -7.57 -3.36 -1.72
CA ILE A 101 -6.83 -4.62 -1.52
C ILE A 101 -6.50 -4.90 -0.06
N TYR A 102 -6.66 -3.91 0.83
CA TYR A 102 -6.53 -4.08 2.28
C TYR A 102 -7.34 -5.31 2.79
N PRO A 103 -6.78 -6.16 3.67
CA PRO A 103 -5.56 -5.96 4.47
C PRO A 103 -4.25 -6.40 3.82
N PHE A 104 -4.23 -6.79 2.54
CA PHE A 104 -3.04 -7.38 1.93
C PHE A 104 -2.61 -6.74 0.61
N ILE A 105 -1.32 -6.77 0.33
CA ILE A 105 -0.72 -6.40 -0.96
C ILE A 105 0.02 -7.60 -1.54
N PRO A 106 0.06 -7.78 -2.86
CA PRO A 106 0.76 -8.91 -3.46
C PRO A 106 2.28 -8.72 -3.33
N LYS A 107 2.97 -9.81 -3.01
CA LYS A 107 4.39 -9.99 -3.33
C LYS A 107 4.47 -10.43 -4.78
N VAL A 108 5.30 -9.78 -5.58
CA VAL A 108 5.29 -9.98 -7.04
C VAL A 108 6.67 -10.32 -7.55
N SER A 109 6.81 -11.30 -8.43
CA SER A 109 8.08 -11.52 -9.14
C SER A 109 8.35 -10.36 -10.12
N PHE A 110 9.58 -10.24 -10.65
CA PHE A 110 9.88 -9.26 -11.69
C PHE A 110 9.12 -9.48 -13.00
N LYS A 111 8.44 -10.63 -13.14
CA LYS A 111 7.59 -11.01 -14.28
C LYS A 111 6.10 -10.79 -14.00
N GLY A 112 5.73 -10.31 -12.80
CA GLY A 112 4.33 -10.12 -12.42
C GLY A 112 3.62 -11.37 -11.91
N GLU A 113 4.36 -12.39 -11.46
CA GLU A 113 3.75 -13.54 -10.80
C GLU A 113 3.49 -13.20 -9.33
N CYS A 114 2.32 -13.57 -8.79
CA CYS A 114 2.01 -13.37 -7.38
C CYS A 114 2.67 -14.48 -6.54
N GLU A 115 3.69 -14.13 -5.75
CA GLU A 115 4.49 -15.05 -4.94
C GLU A 115 3.96 -15.18 -3.49
N GLY A 116 2.95 -14.39 -3.13
CA GLY A 116 2.35 -14.36 -1.81
C GLY A 116 1.81 -12.98 -1.48
N PHE A 117 1.66 -12.68 -0.20
CA PHE A 117 1.09 -11.43 0.27
C PHE A 117 1.83 -10.89 1.50
N LEU A 118 1.84 -9.56 1.64
CA LEU A 118 2.24 -8.82 2.83
C LEU A 118 1.03 -8.07 3.37
N TYR A 119 1.07 -7.62 4.63
CA TYR A 119 0.08 -6.66 5.10
C TYR A 119 0.18 -5.35 4.30
N ALA A 120 -0.96 -4.81 3.91
CA ALA A 120 -1.07 -3.69 2.97
C ALA A 120 -0.59 -2.36 3.56
N SER A 121 -0.79 -2.18 4.86
CA SER A 121 -0.43 -0.96 5.57
C SER A 121 0.97 -1.10 6.16
N LEU A 122 1.80 -0.07 6.01
CA LEU A 122 3.12 -0.03 6.65
C LEU A 122 3.01 0.06 8.18
N PHE A 123 1.86 0.47 8.72
CA PHE A 123 1.57 0.41 10.15
C PHE A 123 1.39 -1.04 10.63
N ASP A 124 1.03 -1.93 9.71
CA ASP A 124 0.66 -3.30 10.04
C ASP A 124 1.90 -4.23 10.10
N VAL A 125 3.09 -3.71 9.75
CA VAL A 125 4.36 -4.45 9.60
C VAL A 125 4.83 -5.15 10.88
N ILE A 126 4.38 -4.69 12.03
CA ILE A 126 4.75 -5.21 13.36
C ILE A 126 3.81 -6.31 13.85
N TYR A 127 2.65 -6.47 13.21
CA TYR A 127 1.67 -7.46 13.61
C TYR A 127 1.93 -8.80 12.91
N ASN A 128 1.31 -9.84 13.45
CA ASN A 128 1.23 -11.18 12.88
C ASN A 128 -0.23 -11.66 12.93
N ASP A 129 -0.48 -12.85 12.38
CA ASP A 129 -1.84 -13.39 12.24
C ASP A 129 -2.58 -13.57 13.59
N LEU A 130 -1.87 -13.60 14.72
CA LEU A 130 -2.47 -13.77 16.05
C LEU A 130 -2.88 -12.43 16.69
N ASN A 131 -2.14 -11.35 16.42
CA ASN A 131 -2.30 -10.08 17.13
C ASN A 131 -2.71 -8.89 16.24
N HIS A 132 -2.88 -9.11 14.93
CA HIS A 132 -3.29 -8.07 14.01
C HIS A 132 -4.67 -7.51 14.40
N PRO A 133 -4.90 -6.19 14.49
CA PRO A 133 -6.16 -5.63 14.99
C PRO A 133 -7.36 -5.90 14.07
N CYS A 134 -7.17 -5.96 12.76
CA CYS A 134 -8.25 -6.33 11.84
C CYS A 134 -8.56 -7.84 11.85
N THR A 135 -9.80 -8.23 12.10
CA THR A 135 -10.24 -9.64 12.10
C THR A 135 -10.10 -10.28 10.73
N LEU A 136 -10.34 -9.54 9.63
CA LEU A 136 -10.17 -10.07 8.28
C LEU A 136 -8.76 -10.60 8.03
N ALA A 137 -7.75 -9.94 8.61
CA ALA A 137 -6.36 -10.36 8.49
C ALA A 137 -6.07 -11.64 9.31
N ARG A 138 -6.77 -11.84 10.44
CA ARG A 138 -6.58 -12.98 11.34
C ARG A 138 -7.39 -14.22 10.94
N GLU A 139 -8.63 -14.02 10.51
CA GLU A 139 -9.65 -15.07 10.41
C GLU A 139 -10.05 -15.39 8.97
N ASN A 140 -9.89 -14.46 8.02
CA ASN A 140 -10.32 -14.64 6.61
C ASN A 140 -9.15 -14.62 5.61
N LYS A 141 -7.91 -14.80 6.09
CA LYS A 141 -6.69 -14.66 5.29
C LYS A 141 -6.68 -15.50 4.02
N GLU A 142 -7.00 -16.79 4.13
CA GLU A 142 -6.95 -17.72 2.99
C GLU A 142 -7.97 -17.35 1.91
N GLU A 143 -9.21 -17.05 2.30
CA GLU A 143 -10.27 -16.60 1.38
C GLU A 143 -9.89 -15.30 0.65
N ILE A 144 -9.32 -14.35 1.39
CA ILE A 144 -8.85 -13.08 0.82
C ILE A 144 -7.69 -13.33 -0.14
N PHE A 145 -6.74 -14.21 0.20
CA PHE A 145 -5.61 -14.55 -0.68
C PHE A 145 -6.09 -15.14 -2.01
N THR A 146 -7.01 -16.11 -1.98
CA THR A 146 -7.59 -16.68 -3.21
C THR A 146 -8.25 -15.60 -4.05
N THR A 147 -9.08 -14.76 -3.43
CA THR A 147 -9.81 -13.69 -4.12
C THR A 147 -8.86 -12.65 -4.74
N LEU A 148 -7.85 -12.22 -3.98
CA LEU A 148 -6.86 -11.25 -4.45
C LEU A 148 -6.00 -11.83 -5.56
N GLN A 149 -5.56 -13.09 -5.42
CA GLN A 149 -4.73 -13.74 -6.44
C GLN A 149 -5.43 -13.81 -7.79
N GLU A 150 -6.76 -13.98 -7.82
CA GLU A 150 -7.52 -13.94 -9.06
C GLU A 150 -7.72 -12.51 -9.59
N LYS A 151 -8.20 -11.59 -8.75
CA LYS A 151 -8.58 -10.23 -9.16
C LYS A 151 -7.38 -9.33 -9.47
N LEU A 152 -6.21 -9.63 -8.93
CA LEU A 152 -4.99 -8.86 -9.21
C LEU A 152 -4.31 -9.24 -10.54
N LYS A 153 -4.64 -10.38 -11.16
CA LYS A 153 -3.99 -10.82 -12.41
C LYS A 153 -3.92 -9.74 -13.48
N PRO A 154 -5.00 -8.98 -13.80
CA PRO A 154 -4.93 -7.94 -14.83
C PRO A 154 -4.00 -6.78 -14.47
N LEU A 155 -3.84 -6.50 -13.18
CA LEU A 155 -2.95 -5.45 -12.66
C LEU A 155 -1.49 -5.89 -12.76
N LEU A 156 -1.22 -7.18 -12.49
CA LEU A 156 0.11 -7.76 -12.54
C LEU A 156 0.65 -7.97 -13.96
N LEU A 157 -0.13 -7.62 -14.99
CA LEU A 157 0.34 -7.49 -16.37
C LEU A 157 0.89 -6.09 -16.68
N LYS A 158 0.83 -5.15 -15.74
CA LYS A 158 1.27 -3.75 -15.95
C LYS A 158 2.59 -3.51 -15.22
N PRO A 159 3.71 -3.25 -15.94
CA PRO A 159 5.03 -3.14 -15.32
C PRO A 159 5.12 -2.05 -14.25
N LYS A 160 4.42 -0.92 -14.42
CA LYS A 160 4.37 0.14 -13.40
C LYS A 160 3.69 -0.30 -12.09
N LEU A 161 2.68 -1.17 -12.16
CA LEU A 161 2.03 -1.74 -10.97
C LEU A 161 2.91 -2.82 -10.32
N ILE A 162 3.55 -3.68 -11.12
CA ILE A 162 4.56 -4.64 -10.63
C ILE A 162 5.66 -3.88 -9.88
N PHE A 163 6.18 -2.81 -10.47
CA PHE A 163 7.21 -1.96 -9.88
C PHE A 163 6.75 -1.30 -8.57
N ALA A 164 5.52 -0.79 -8.52
CA ALA A 164 4.96 -0.21 -7.31
C ALA A 164 4.86 -1.23 -6.17
N PHE A 165 4.33 -2.43 -6.44
CA PHE A 165 4.26 -3.50 -5.44
C PHE A 165 5.65 -3.96 -4.98
N LYS A 166 6.59 -4.13 -5.92
CA LYS A 166 7.98 -4.47 -5.58
C LYS A 166 8.66 -3.39 -4.74
N THR A 167 8.39 -2.12 -5.02
CA THR A 167 8.90 -0.99 -4.21
C THR A 167 8.37 -1.05 -2.78
N ILE A 168 7.10 -1.41 -2.58
CA ILE A 168 6.53 -1.58 -1.24
C ILE A 168 7.16 -2.77 -0.52
N GLU A 169 7.41 -3.90 -1.20
CA GLU A 169 8.10 -5.06 -0.61
C GLU A 169 9.52 -4.71 -0.14
N ILE A 170 10.28 -3.99 -0.97
CA ILE A 170 11.60 -3.47 -0.61
C ILE A 170 11.49 -2.57 0.63
N LEU A 171 10.55 -1.62 0.63
CA LEU A 171 10.30 -0.74 1.76
C LEU A 171 9.97 -1.52 3.04
N TYR A 172 9.13 -2.55 2.93
CA TYR A 172 8.75 -3.42 4.03
C TYR A 172 9.98 -4.08 4.67
N THR A 173 10.90 -4.58 3.85
CA THR A 173 12.17 -5.19 4.28
C THR A 173 13.07 -4.18 4.99
N HIS A 174 13.17 -2.97 4.44
CA HIS A 174 13.93 -1.87 5.05
C HIS A 174 13.34 -1.40 6.38
N LEU A 175 12.03 -1.45 6.55
CA LEU A 175 11.38 -1.16 7.83
C LEU A 175 11.65 -2.27 8.84
N LEU A 176 11.40 -3.53 8.47
CA LEU A 176 11.60 -4.69 9.34
C LEU A 176 13.03 -4.80 9.87
N SER A 177 14.04 -4.62 9.02
CA SER A 177 15.46 -4.65 9.44
C SER A 177 15.83 -3.58 10.47
N ARG A 178 14.98 -2.56 10.65
CA ARG A 178 15.17 -1.47 11.61
C ARG A 178 14.25 -1.58 12.81
N LEU A 179 13.39 -2.59 12.88
CA LEU A 179 12.49 -2.88 13.99
C LEU A 179 13.03 -4.07 14.79
N ASN A 180 12.72 -4.11 16.08
CA ASN A 180 13.00 -5.25 16.93
C ASN A 180 11.66 -5.85 17.36
N LEU A 181 11.17 -6.84 16.62
CA LEU A 181 9.82 -7.40 16.83
C LEU A 181 9.66 -8.17 18.16
N ASN A 182 10.76 -8.39 18.89
CA ASN A 182 10.73 -8.99 20.22
C ASN A 182 10.49 -7.93 21.34
N GLU A 183 10.49 -6.64 21.00
CA GLU A 183 10.13 -5.58 21.93
C GLU A 183 8.62 -5.53 22.18
N ASP A 184 8.25 -4.91 23.31
CA ASP A 184 6.87 -4.56 23.61
C ASP A 184 6.23 -3.76 22.46
N LEU A 185 4.97 -4.05 22.15
CA LEU A 185 4.24 -3.48 21.01
C LEU A 185 4.23 -1.95 21.03
N SER A 186 4.12 -1.31 22.20
CA SER A 186 4.14 0.15 22.31
C SER A 186 5.49 0.74 21.90
N LYS A 187 6.59 0.07 22.24
CA LYS A 187 7.95 0.49 21.83
C LYS A 187 8.14 0.31 20.32
N CYS A 188 7.68 -0.82 19.78
CA CYS A 188 7.67 -1.07 18.33
C CYS A 188 6.88 0.00 17.57
N ASN A 189 5.66 0.32 18.04
CA ASN A 189 4.82 1.37 17.46
C ASN A 189 5.52 2.73 17.42
N LYS A 190 6.10 3.17 18.54
CA LYS A 190 6.84 4.45 18.60
C LYS A 190 8.03 4.48 17.65
N ARG A 191 8.76 3.37 17.53
CA ARG A 191 9.90 3.25 16.62
C ARG A 191 9.47 3.27 15.17
N LEU A 192 8.40 2.55 14.83
CA LEU A 192 7.79 2.56 13.52
C LEU A 192 7.30 3.97 13.15
N GLU A 193 6.59 4.65 14.06
CA GLU A 193 6.13 6.03 13.90
C GLU A 193 7.29 6.96 13.52
N PHE A 194 8.41 6.87 14.26
CA PHE A 194 9.60 7.66 13.98
C PHE A 194 10.24 7.32 12.62
N LEU A 195 10.30 6.04 12.25
CA LEU A 195 10.83 5.62 10.95
C LEU A 195 9.98 6.16 9.80
N LEU A 196 8.65 6.12 9.96
CA LEU A 196 7.71 6.63 8.95
C LEU A 196 7.81 8.14 8.79
N LEU A 197 7.86 8.89 9.90
CA LEU A 197 7.99 10.35 9.89
C LEU A 197 9.35 10.82 9.36
N SER A 198 10.44 10.18 9.80
CA SER A 198 11.79 10.56 9.40
C SER A 198 12.13 10.14 7.96
N ARG A 199 11.39 9.17 7.41
CA ARG A 199 11.58 8.59 6.08
C ARG A 199 12.96 7.94 5.90
N LYS A 200 13.67 7.64 6.99
CA LYS A 200 15.06 7.14 6.95
C LYS A 200 15.17 5.81 6.21
N ALA A 201 14.14 4.97 6.27
CA ALA A 201 14.13 3.66 5.60
C ALA A 201 14.18 3.78 4.06
N TRP A 202 13.56 4.81 3.47
CA TRP A 202 13.51 5.00 2.00
C TRP A 202 14.25 6.23 1.47
N LYS A 203 15.06 6.86 2.33
CA LYS A 203 16.06 7.87 1.92
C LYS A 203 17.47 7.29 1.75
N SER A 204 17.68 6.04 2.15
CA SER A 204 19.00 5.40 2.10
C SER A 204 19.44 5.09 0.66
N GLU A 205 20.76 5.13 0.41
CA GLU A 205 21.31 4.75 -0.89
C GLU A 205 21.06 3.27 -1.23
N ALA A 206 21.05 2.40 -0.22
CA ALA A 206 20.68 0.99 -0.38
C ALA A 206 19.25 0.85 -0.94
N PHE A 207 18.28 1.55 -0.34
CA PHE A 207 16.90 1.55 -0.82
C PHE A 207 16.81 2.07 -2.27
N LYS A 208 17.45 3.21 -2.58
CA LYS A 208 17.46 3.77 -3.95
C LYS A 208 18.07 2.81 -4.97
N HIS A 209 19.12 2.10 -4.57
CA HIS A 209 19.77 1.11 -5.41
C HIS A 209 18.85 -0.08 -5.70
N GLU A 210 18.24 -0.65 -4.66
CA GLU A 210 17.33 -1.81 -4.79
C GLU A 210 16.11 -1.49 -5.65
N ILE A 211 15.49 -0.31 -5.49
CA ILE A 211 14.38 0.08 -6.38
C ILE A 211 14.85 0.34 -7.81
N SER A 212 16.08 0.83 -8.01
CA SER A 212 16.63 1.01 -9.37
C SER A 212 16.90 -0.34 -10.03
N GLN A 213 17.45 -1.31 -9.29
CA GLN A 213 17.61 -2.68 -9.75
C GLN A 213 16.26 -3.34 -10.07
N ALA A 214 15.26 -3.16 -9.22
CA ALA A 214 13.92 -3.69 -9.48
C ALA A 214 13.32 -3.13 -10.77
N TYR A 215 13.52 -1.84 -11.06
CA TYR A 215 13.14 -1.25 -12.34
C TYR A 215 13.85 -1.95 -13.50
N GLU A 216 15.18 -2.10 -13.45
CA GLU A 216 15.97 -2.71 -14.53
C GLU A 216 15.52 -4.16 -14.79
N GLU A 217 15.29 -4.96 -13.75
CA GLU A 217 14.83 -6.34 -13.90
C GLU A 217 13.42 -6.43 -14.51
N ILE A 218 12.52 -5.54 -14.14
CA ILE A 218 11.17 -5.49 -14.76
C ILE A 218 11.29 -5.00 -16.21
N ALA A 219 12.13 -4.01 -16.49
CA ALA A 219 12.32 -3.46 -17.83
C ALA A 219 12.89 -4.50 -18.82
N LYS A 220 13.73 -5.44 -18.34
CA LYS A 220 14.18 -6.59 -19.17
C LYS A 220 13.03 -7.46 -19.67
N ASN A 221 11.92 -7.55 -18.93
CA ASN A 221 10.77 -8.40 -19.26
C ASN A 221 9.68 -7.64 -20.04
N PHE A 222 9.54 -6.33 -19.82
CA PHE A 222 8.41 -5.54 -20.32
C PHE A 222 8.78 -4.32 -21.19
N GLY A 223 10.08 -4.04 -21.35
CA GLY A 223 10.56 -2.80 -21.94
C GLY A 223 10.50 -1.62 -20.98
N ASP A 224 10.86 -0.44 -21.48
CA ASP A 224 10.83 0.82 -20.73
C ASP A 224 9.39 1.22 -20.36
N PHE A 225 9.16 1.58 -19.10
CA PHE A 225 7.82 1.88 -18.57
C PHE A 225 7.77 3.07 -17.60
N LEU A 226 8.90 3.75 -17.34
CA LEU A 226 8.98 4.95 -16.50
C LEU A 226 9.54 6.15 -17.28
#